data_AF-A0A9D5RDL5-F1
#
_entry.id   AF-A0A9D5RDL5-F1
#
_cell.length_a   1.000
_cell.length_b   1.000
_cell.length_c   1.000
_cell.angle_alpha   90.00
_cell.angle_beta   90.00
_cell.angle_gamma   90.00
#
_symmetry.space_group_name_H-M   'P 1'
#
loop_
_entity.id
_entity.type
_entity.pdbx_description
1 polymer ?
#
loop_
_entity_poly.entity_id
_entity_poly.type
_entity_poly.pdbx_seq_one_letter_code
_entity_poly.pdbx_strand_id
1 'polypeptide(L)'
;MAISYRNLDDKTAIRALDVNVQSIETGVPSAVFVGSNGDIYHATLEECDCPDFQIRGKKKDAPCKHIARLMLECGVIDKNAVLEYIAYKKQQEKELEKRCRDRFAETVLGK
;
A
#
# COMPACT_ATOMS: atom_id res chain seq x y z
N MET A 1 -11.70 -7.61 18.14
CA MET A 1 -12.15 -8.32 16.93
C MET A 1 -11.03 -8.11 15.94
N ALA A 2 -10.16 -9.10 15.74
CA ALA A 2 -8.95 -8.93 14.94
C ALA A 2 -9.31 -8.67 13.47
N ILE A 3 -8.80 -7.58 12.89
CA ILE A 3 -8.93 -7.33 11.45
C ILE A 3 -8.42 -8.56 10.72
N SER A 4 -9.30 -9.19 9.95
CA SER A 4 -8.94 -10.28 9.08
C SER A 4 -8.11 -9.72 7.92
N TYR A 5 -6.79 -9.95 7.95
CA TYR A 5 -5.79 -9.55 6.95
C TYR A 5 -6.12 -9.96 5.49
N ARG A 6 -7.20 -10.73 5.27
CA ARG A 6 -7.70 -11.20 3.98
C ARG A 6 -8.17 -10.11 3.02
N ASN A 7 -8.37 -8.88 3.48
CA ASN A 7 -8.84 -7.75 2.66
C ASN A 7 -7.77 -6.67 2.40
N LEU A 8 -6.48 -6.98 2.60
CA LEU A 8 -5.42 -6.05 2.20
C LEU A 8 -5.31 -6.05 0.67
N ASP A 9 -5.76 -4.96 0.05
CA ASP A 9 -5.63 -4.78 -1.39
C ASP A 9 -4.18 -4.41 -1.77
N ASP A 10 -3.74 -4.88 -2.95
CA ASP A 10 -2.37 -4.66 -3.43
C ASP A 10 -2.02 -3.15 -3.45
N LYS A 11 -3.00 -2.31 -3.79
CA LYS A 11 -2.80 -0.85 -3.87
C LYS A 11 -2.51 -0.24 -2.51
N THR A 12 -3.16 -0.72 -1.46
CA THR A 12 -2.93 -0.29 -0.07
C THR A 12 -1.56 -0.74 0.42
N ALA A 13 -1.14 -1.98 0.12
CA ALA A 13 0.21 -2.46 0.46
C ALA A 13 1.30 -1.62 -0.23
N ILE A 14 1.10 -1.25 -1.51
CA ILE A 14 2.02 -0.39 -2.25
C ILE A 14 2.08 1.01 -1.63
N ARG A 15 0.91 1.59 -1.32
CA ARG A 15 0.81 2.91 -0.70
C ARG A 15 1.37 2.96 0.72
N ALA A 16 1.41 1.83 1.43
CA ALA A 16 2.01 1.74 2.75
C ALA A 16 3.51 2.06 2.73
N LEU A 17 4.21 1.75 1.65
CA LEU A 17 5.65 2.05 1.51
C LEU A 17 5.94 3.56 1.46
N ASP A 18 4.99 4.34 0.95
CA ASP A 18 5.11 5.80 0.80
C ASP A 18 4.75 6.58 2.08
N VAL A 19 4.17 5.90 3.07
CA VAL A 19 3.74 6.53 4.31
C VAL A 19 4.94 6.93 5.17
N ASN A 20 4.94 8.18 5.63
CA ASN A 20 5.94 8.69 6.56
C ASN A 20 5.62 8.27 8.00
N VAL A 21 6.52 7.49 8.58
CA VAL A 21 6.46 7.05 9.97
C VAL A 21 7.21 8.05 10.83
N GLN A 22 6.59 8.51 11.92
CA GLN A 22 7.26 9.35 12.93
C GLN A 22 7.96 8.48 13.98
N SER A 23 7.24 7.50 14.52
CA SER A 23 7.73 6.59 15.56
C SER A 23 6.93 5.28 15.54
N ILE A 24 7.62 4.17 15.80
CA ILE A 24 7.01 2.85 15.93
C ILE A 24 7.41 2.30 17.29
N GLU A 25 6.43 1.82 18.04
CA GLU A 25 6.65 1.08 19.26
C GLU A 25 6.56 -0.41 18.93
N THR A 26 7.58 -1.18 19.28
CA THR A 26 7.65 -2.62 18.97
C THR A 26 7.05 -3.48 20.08
N GLY A 27 6.93 -2.96 21.31
CA GLY A 27 6.34 -3.65 22.46
C GLY A 27 4.80 -3.63 22.46
N VAL A 28 4.22 -2.54 21.97
CA VAL A 28 2.79 -2.41 21.67
C VAL A 28 2.68 -2.09 20.20
N PRO A 29 1.98 -2.90 19.37
CA PRO A 29 1.97 -2.71 17.93
C PRO A 29 1.16 -1.46 17.57
N SER A 30 1.84 -0.32 17.68
CA SER A 30 1.31 1.01 17.50
C SER A 30 2.39 1.89 16.86
N ALA A 31 1.93 2.80 16.01
CA ALA A 31 2.79 3.74 15.33
C ALA A 31 2.10 5.09 15.13
N VAL A 32 2.94 6.11 15.08
CA VAL A 32 2.55 7.48 14.82
C VAL A 32 2.95 7.83 13.39
N PHE A 33 2.00 8.33 12.63
CA PHE A 33 2.14 8.68 11.23
C PHE A 33 1.90 10.15 11.02
N VAL A 34 2.70 10.78 10.15
CA VAL A 34 2.52 12.19 9.80
C VAL A 34 1.89 12.27 8.41
N GLY A 35 0.75 12.93 8.33
CA GLY A 35 0.06 13.26 7.09
C GLY A 35 0.77 14.35 6.30
N SER A 36 0.43 14.47 5.02
CA SER A 36 1.01 15.47 4.12
C SER A 36 0.77 16.92 4.57
N ASN A 37 -0.29 17.17 5.34
CA ASN A 37 -0.63 18.50 5.87
C ASN A 37 -0.10 18.73 7.30
N GLY A 38 0.72 17.81 7.84
CA GLY A 38 1.22 17.87 9.21
C GLY A 38 0.28 17.28 10.26
N ASP A 39 -0.86 16.71 9.86
CA ASP A 39 -1.74 15.97 10.76
C ASP A 39 -1.04 14.73 11.32
N ILE A 40 -1.22 14.47 12.62
CA ILE A 40 -0.63 13.31 13.29
C ILE A 40 -1.72 12.26 13.46
N TYR A 41 -1.48 11.07 12.91
CA TYR A 41 -2.38 9.93 12.99
C TYR A 41 -1.77 8.83 13.86
N HIS A 42 -2.56 8.32 14.78
CA HIS A 42 -2.22 7.12 15.54
C HIS A 42 -2.82 5.89 14.84
N ALA A 43 -2.01 4.85 14.65
CA ALA A 43 -2.50 3.57 14.16
C ALA A 43 -1.95 2.41 14.99
N THR A 44 -2.80 1.42 15.21
CA THR A 44 -2.49 0.10 15.74
C THR A 44 -2.77 -0.95 14.66
N LEU A 45 -2.50 -2.23 14.94
CA LEU A 45 -2.84 -3.31 13.99
C LEU A 45 -4.35 -3.51 13.78
N GLU A 46 -5.18 -3.00 14.70
CA GLU A 46 -6.63 -3.17 14.67
C GLU A 46 -7.40 -1.87 14.37
N GLU A 47 -6.82 -0.70 14.66
CA GLU A 47 -7.51 0.58 14.47
C GLU A 47 -6.57 1.67 13.99
N CYS A 48 -7.11 2.64 13.24
CA CYS A 48 -6.36 3.83 12.86
C CYS A 48 -7.24 5.06 12.91
N ASP A 49 -6.70 6.17 13.40
CA ASP A 49 -7.41 7.44 13.48
C ASP A 49 -7.53 8.16 12.12
N CYS A 50 -6.87 7.64 11.08
CA CYS A 50 -6.93 8.28 9.77
C CYS A 50 -8.35 8.25 9.17
N PRO A 51 -8.74 9.30 8.42
CA PRO A 51 -10.08 9.39 7.84
C PRO A 51 -10.41 8.25 6.87
N ASP A 52 -9.41 7.71 6.17
CA ASP A 52 -9.61 6.58 5.25
C ASP A 52 -10.08 5.32 6.01
N PHE A 53 -9.50 5.06 7.19
CA PHE A 53 -9.92 3.95 8.05
C PHE A 53 -11.30 4.19 8.68
N GLN A 54 -11.56 5.40 9.18
CA GLN A 54 -12.85 5.73 9.79
C GLN A 54 -14.01 5.63 8.79
N ILE A 55 -13.78 6.01 7.52
CA ILE A 55 -14.82 5.98 6.48
C ILE A 55 -14.93 4.60 5.83
N ARG A 56 -13.81 3.93 5.53
CA ARG A 56 -13.77 2.70 4.71
C ARG A 56 -13.38 1.48 5.51
N GLY A 57 -12.37 1.59 6.38
CA GLY A 57 -11.82 0.48 7.16
C GLY A 57 -12.85 -0.15 8.09
N LYS A 58 -13.58 0.67 8.86
CA LYS A 58 -14.66 0.21 9.76
C LYS A 58 -15.84 -0.45 9.03
N LYS A 59 -16.08 -0.09 7.76
CA LYS A 59 -17.22 -0.59 6.99
C LYS A 59 -16.91 -1.88 6.22
N LYS A 60 -15.64 -2.11 5.89
CA LYS A 60 -15.21 -3.20 5.00
C LYS A 60 -14.22 -4.17 5.65
N ASP A 61 -13.95 -4.01 6.94
CA ASP A 61 -12.90 -4.75 7.66
C ASP A 61 -11.58 -4.77 6.86
N ALA A 62 -11.21 -3.60 6.34
CA ALA A 62 -10.06 -3.43 5.47
C ALA A 62 -9.00 -2.55 6.15
N PRO A 63 -7.74 -3.00 6.22
CA PRO A 63 -6.66 -2.17 6.77
C PRO A 63 -6.42 -0.96 5.87
N CYS A 64 -6.20 0.21 6.46
CA CYS A 64 -5.75 1.37 5.71
C CYS A 64 -4.23 1.29 5.45
N LYS A 65 -3.71 2.20 4.62
CA LYS A 65 -2.28 2.27 4.29
C LYS A 65 -1.35 2.39 5.52
N HIS A 66 -1.81 3.03 6.59
CA HIS A 66 -1.02 3.19 7.82
C HIS A 66 -0.91 1.87 8.58
N ILE A 67 -2.03 1.16 8.73
CA ILE A 67 -2.05 -0.17 9.36
C ILE A 67 -1.22 -1.15 8.52
N ALA A 68 -1.34 -1.11 7.19
CA ALA A 68 -0.52 -1.92 6.30
C ALA A 68 0.98 -1.62 6.46
N ARG A 69 1.35 -0.34 6.68
CA ARG A 69 2.75 0.03 6.97
C ARG A 69 3.19 -0.54 8.31
N LEU A 70 2.37 -0.42 9.34
CA LEU A 70 2.64 -1.03 10.65
C LEU A 70 2.80 -2.55 10.56
N MET A 71 1.97 -3.23 9.79
CA MET A 71 2.06 -4.68 9.55
C MET A 71 3.39 -5.08 8.89
N LEU A 72 3.88 -4.28 7.94
CA LEU A 72 5.19 -4.49 7.30
C LEU A 72 6.33 -4.35 8.31
N GLU A 73 6.27 -3.31 9.16
CA GLU A 73 7.32 -3.05 10.15
C GLU A 73 7.28 -4.06 11.31
N CYS A 74 6.11 -4.57 11.67
CA CYS A 74 5.94 -5.67 12.61
C CYS A 74 6.27 -7.05 12.01
N GLY A 75 6.56 -7.15 10.71
CA GLY A 75 6.85 -8.43 10.04
C GLY A 75 5.65 -9.36 9.89
N VAL A 76 4.42 -8.83 10.01
CA VAL A 76 3.18 -9.57 9.74
C VAL A 76 3.06 -9.87 8.24
N ILE A 77 3.54 -8.95 7.41
CA ILE A 77 3.60 -9.06 5.95
C ILE A 77 5.05 -9.01 5.53
N ASP A 78 5.43 -9.90 4.62
CA ASP A 78 6.78 -9.90 4.08
C ASP A 78 6.97 -8.73 3.10
N LYS A 79 7.85 -7.79 3.48
CA LYS A 79 8.15 -6.60 2.69
C LYS A 79 8.80 -6.94 1.35
N ASN A 80 9.60 -8.00 1.29
CA ASN A 80 10.28 -8.40 0.06
C ASN A 80 9.26 -8.90 -0.96
N ALA A 81 8.30 -9.73 -0.55
CA ALA A 81 7.21 -10.20 -1.39
C ALA A 81 6.41 -9.04 -2.02
N VAL A 82 6.14 -7.97 -1.24
CA VAL A 82 5.47 -6.76 -1.76
C VAL A 82 6.34 -6.04 -2.80
N LEU A 83 7.64 -5.88 -2.54
CA LEU A 83 8.57 -5.25 -3.46
C LEU A 83 8.73 -6.04 -4.78
N GLU A 84 8.80 -7.37 -4.69
CA GLU A 84 8.86 -8.25 -5.86
C GLU A 84 7.60 -8.14 -6.71
N TYR A 85 6.42 -8.09 -6.08
CA TYR A 85 5.15 -7.89 -6.79
C TYR A 85 5.10 -6.52 -7.51
N ILE A 86 5.56 -5.46 -6.86
CA ILE A 86 5.66 -4.12 -7.47
C ILE A 86 6.58 -4.14 -8.69
N ALA A 87 7.75 -4.77 -8.56
CA ALA A 87 8.72 -4.88 -9.65
C ALA A 87 8.12 -5.63 -10.85
N TYR A 88 7.43 -6.74 -10.60
CA TYR A 88 6.73 -7.52 -11.63
C TYR A 88 5.66 -6.70 -12.35
N LYS A 89 4.78 -5.99 -11.61
CA LYS A 89 3.75 -5.11 -12.19
C LYS A 89 4.34 -4.03 -13.08
N LYS A 90 5.44 -3.39 -12.64
CA LYS A 90 6.13 -2.34 -13.40
C LYS A 90 6.77 -2.87 -14.69
N GLN A 91 7.27 -4.10 -14.68
CA GLN A 91 7.77 -4.76 -15.89
C GLN A 91 6.65 -5.03 -16.89
N GLN A 92 5.51 -5.57 -16.43
CA GLN A 92 4.33 -5.81 -17.27
C GLN A 92 3.83 -4.53 -17.95
N GLU A 93 3.79 -3.40 -17.21
CA GLU A 93 3.36 -2.12 -17.76
C GLU A 93 4.31 -1.63 -18.88
N LYS A 94 5.63 -1.69 -18.66
CA LYS A 94 6.62 -1.35 -19.68
C LYS A 94 6.52 -2.21 -20.94
N GLU A 95 6.32 -3.52 -20.76
CA GLU A 95 6.15 -4.45 -21.89
C GLU A 95 4.86 -4.15 -22.66
N LEU A 96 3.77 -3.81 -21.97
CA LEU A 96 2.52 -3.38 -22.59
C LEU A 96 2.69 -2.05 -23.35
N GLU A 97 3.34 -1.06 -22.74
CA GLU A 97 3.63 0.23 -23.37
C GLU A 97 4.47 0.06 -24.64
N LYS A 98 5.49 -0.80 -24.58
CA LYS A 98 6.33 -1.16 -25.73
C LYS A 98 5.48 -1.82 -26.81
N ARG A 99 4.68 -2.83 -26.47
CA ARG A 99 3.78 -3.50 -27.41
C ARG A 99 2.77 -2.55 -28.07
N CYS A 100 2.21 -1.61 -27.33
CA CYS A 100 1.32 -0.58 -27.86
C CYS A 100 2.07 0.37 -28.82
N ARG A 101 3.31 0.73 -28.49
CA ARG A 101 4.17 1.56 -29.34
C ARG A 101 4.53 0.85 -30.64
N ASP A 102 4.97 -0.40 -30.58
CA ASP A 102 5.30 -1.21 -31.77
C ASP A 102 4.07 -1.34 -32.68
N ARG A 103 2.92 -1.71 -32.13
CA ARG A 103 1.65 -1.80 -32.88
C ARG A 103 1.25 -0.47 -33.53
N PHE A 104 1.43 0.64 -32.83
CA PHE A 104 1.12 1.97 -33.38
C PHE A 104 2.08 2.34 -34.52
N ALA A 105 3.38 2.06 -34.35
CA ALA A 105 4.37 2.27 -35.40
C ALA A 105 4.02 1.47 -36.67
N GLU A 106 3.60 0.21 -36.54
CA GLU A 106 3.14 -0.61 -37.67
C GLU A 106 1.90 -0.03 -38.36
N THR A 107 0.95 0.50 -37.59
CA THR A 107 -0.32 1.03 -38.12
C THR A 107 -0.14 2.38 -38.82
N VAL A 108 0.76 3.24 -38.33
CA VAL A 108 0.93 4.62 -38.82
C VAL A 108 2.03 4.76 -39.86
N LEU A 109 3.12 3.99 -39.74
CA LEU A 109 4.26 4.06 -40.66
C LEU A 109 4.18 3.07 -41.81
N GLY A 110 3.09 2.29 -41.91
CA GLY A 110 2.70 1.52 -43.10
C GLY A 110 3.86 0.88 -43.86
N LYS A 111 4.38 -0.23 -43.35
CA LYS A 111 4.91 -1.24 -44.26
C LYS A 111 3.75 -2.07 -44.80
#